data_AF-A0A2F0ADP4-F1
#
_entry.id   AF-A0A2F0ADP4-F1
#
_cell.length_a   1.000
_cell.length_b   1.000
_cell.length_c   1.000
_cell.angle_alpha   90.00
_cell.angle_beta   90.00
_cell.angle_gamma   90.00
#
_symmetry.space_group_name_H-M   'P 1'
#
loop_
_entity.id
_entity.type
_entity.pdbx_description
1 polymer ?
#
loop_
_entity_poly.entity_id
_entity_poly.type
_entity_poly.pdbx_seq_one_letter_code
_entity_poly.pdbx_strand_id
1 'polypeptide(L)' 'MKFNAFLCILLGMNLIGIGIGSVIGYHLNERFNDYYWLYLSVPILTIGSLLMMYGALNRNEDLKND' A
#
# COMPACT_ATOMS: atom_id res chain seq x y z
N MET A 1 -14.52 -10.35 -11.76
CA MET A 1 -13.98 -9.22 -10.96
C MET A 1 -13.92 -7.99 -11.85
N LYS A 2 -14.50 -6.86 -11.47
CA LYS A 2 -14.30 -5.60 -12.21
C LYS A 2 -12.80 -5.28 -12.26
N PHE A 3 -12.28 -5.01 -13.45
CA PHE A 3 -10.87 -4.66 -13.68
C PHE A 3 -10.39 -3.52 -12.78
N ASN A 4 -11.27 -2.58 -12.44
CA ASN A 4 -10.99 -1.46 -11.54
C ASN A 4 -10.69 -1.89 -10.09
N ALA A 5 -11.41 -2.88 -9.56
CA ALA A 5 -11.17 -3.40 -8.22
C ALA A 5 -9.83 -4.17 -8.17
N PHE A 6 -9.54 -4.93 -9.23
CA PHE A 6 -8.24 -5.59 -9.38
C PHE A 6 -7.09 -4.59 -9.47
N LEU A 7 -7.23 -3.52 -10.26
CA LEU A 7 -6.23 -2.45 -10.34
C LEU A 7 -5.99 -1.75 -9.01
N CYS A 8 -7.04 -1.43 -8.23
CA CYS A 8 -6.88 -0.82 -6.90
C CYS A 8 -6.11 -1.74 -5.94
N ILE A 9 -6.43 -3.04 -5.92
CA ILE A 9 -5.73 -4.00 -5.06
C ILE A 9 -4.27 -4.15 -5.50
N LEU A 10 -4.01 -4.23 -6.81
CA LEU A 10 -2.65 -4.35 -7.37
C LEU A 10 -1.79 -3.12 -7.06
N LEU A 11 -2.34 -1.91 -7.25
CA LEU A 11 -1.68 -0.66 -6.89
C LEU A 11 -1.41 -0.59 -5.39
N GLY A 12 -2.40 -0.92 -4.54
CA GLY A 12 -2.23 -0.93 -3.09
C GLY A 12 -1.12 -1.86 -2.64
N MET A 13 -1.05 -3.07 -3.22
CA MET A 13 -0.01 -4.05 -2.91
C MET A 13 1.39 -3.56 -3.34
N ASN A 14 1.49 -2.88 -4.49
CA ASN A 14 2.75 -2.32 -4.96
C ASN A 14 3.25 -1.17 -4.07
N LEU A 15 2.35 -0.26 -3.67
CA LEU A 15 2.67 0.81 -2.72
C LEU A 15 3.11 0.26 -1.36
N ILE A 16 2.45 -0.78 -0.85
CA ILE A 16 2.86 -1.43 0.41
C ILE A 16 4.27 -2.02 0.27
N GLY A 17 4.58 -2.67 -0.86
CA GLY A 17 5.91 -3.20 -1.14
C GLY A 17 7.00 -2.13 -1.16
N ILE A 18 6.72 -0.96 -1.77
CA ILE A 18 7.63 0.20 -1.76
C ILE A 18 7.83 0.72 -0.33
N GLY A 19 6.76 0.81 0.47
CA GLY A 19 6.83 1.22 1.87
C GLY A 19 7.70 0.29 2.71
N ILE A 20 7.50 -1.03 2.62
CA ILE A 20 8.31 -2.04 3.32
C ILE A 20 9.78 -1.97 2.86
N GLY A 21 10.00 -1.87 1.55
CA GLY A 21 11.35 -1.74 0.98
C GLY A 21 12.09 -0.50 1.48
N SER A 22 11.38 0.62 1.68
CA SER A 22 11.96 1.84 2.25
C SER A 22 12.35 1.68 3.72
N VAL A 23 11.55 0.96 4.53
CA VAL A 23 11.88 0.66 5.93
C VAL A 23 13.09 -0.27 6.02
N ILE A 24 13.12 -1.33 5.21
CA ILE A 24 14.24 -2.27 5.15
C ILE A 24 15.51 -1.56 4.64
N GLY A 25 15.39 -0.73 3.61
CA GLY A 25 16.48 0.06 3.05
C GLY A 25 17.06 1.06 4.06
N TYR A 26 16.22 1.65 4.92
CA TYR A 26 16.68 2.47 6.04
C TYR A 26 17.52 1.66 7.05
N HIS A 27 17.06 0.45 7.42
CA HIS A 27 17.81 -0.40 8.37
C HIS A 27 19.10 -0.99 7.80
N LEU A 28 19.17 -1.26 6.49
CA LEU A 28 20.37 -1.76 5.83
C LEU A 28 21.41 -0.67 5.55
N ASN A 29 21.01 0.60 5.56
CA ASN A 29 21.87 1.70 5.18
C ASN A 29 22.20 2.58 6.40
N GLU A 30 23.23 2.20 7.15
CA GLU A 30 23.75 2.92 8.33
C GLU A 30 24.17 4.38 8.04
N ARG A 31 24.25 4.79 6.76
CA ARG A 31 24.58 6.16 6.36
C ARG A 31 23.38 7.10 6.35
N PHE A 32 22.15 6.58 6.31
CA PHE A 32 20.93 7.39 6.34
C PHE A 32 20.52 7.66 7.79
N ASN A 33 21.18 8.63 8.42
CA ASN A 33 20.83 9.12 9.76
C ASN A 33 19.53 9.98 9.76
N ASP A 34 18.93 10.18 8.59
CA ASP A 34 17.71 10.97 8.42
C ASP A 34 16.47 10.07 8.55
N TYR A 35 15.88 10.07 9.75
CA TYR A 35 14.58 9.44 10.07
C TYR A 35 13.44 9.84 9.12
N TYR A 36 13.62 10.89 8.32
CA TYR A 36 12.66 11.39 7.33
C TYR A 36 12.19 10.31 6.34
N TRP A 37 13.09 9.43 5.90
CA TRP A 37 12.74 8.32 4.99
C TRP A 37 11.82 7.30 5.64
N LEU A 38 12.02 7.06 6.93
CA LEU A 38 11.19 6.19 7.74
C LEU A 38 9.80 6.82 7.95
N TYR A 39 9.73 8.11 8.26
CA TYR A 39 8.45 8.82 8.35
C TYR A 39 7.68 8.88 7.03
N LEU A 40 8.37 8.95 5.89
CA LEU A 40 7.74 8.93 4.56
C LEU A 40 7.13 7.56 4.21
N SER A 41 7.69 6.47 4.75
CA SER A 41 7.17 5.12 4.51
C SER A 41 5.79 4.88 5.15
N VAL A 42 5.49 5.51 6.28
CA VAL A 42 4.21 5.39 7.01
C VAL A 42 3.00 5.85 6.18
N PRO A 43 2.96 7.04 5.56
CA PRO A 43 1.85 7.46 4.72
C PRO A 43 1.75 6.63 3.44
N ILE A 44 2.87 6.16 2.87
CA ILE A 44 2.87 5.27 1.69
C ILE A 44 2.18 3.94 2.02
N LEU A 45 2.51 3.35 3.18
CA LEU A 45 1.86 2.14 3.69
C LEU A 45 0.38 2.38 3.97
N THR A 46 0.04 3.52 4.58
CA THR A 46 -1.33 3.87 4.91
C THR A 46 -2.18 4.02 3.65
N ILE A 47 -1.70 4.78 2.66
CA ILE A 47 -2.39 4.96 1.36
C ILE A 47 -2.52 3.62 0.64
N GLY A 48 -1.45 2.80 0.60
CA GLY A 48 -1.49 1.49 -0.03
C GLY A 48 -2.52 0.55 0.60
N SER A 49 -2.58 0.52 1.93
CA SER A 49 -3.57 -0.27 2.67
C SER A 49 -5.01 0.22 2.43
N LEU A 50 -5.22 1.54 2.42
CA LEU A 50 -6.53 2.15 2.19
C LEU A 50 -7.03 1.90 0.76
N LEU A 51 -6.14 1.97 -0.24
CA LEU A 51 -6.45 1.61 -1.63
C LEU A 51 -6.88 0.14 -1.77
N MET A 52 -6.19 -0.75 -1.04
CA MET A 52 -6.47 -2.18 -1.03
C MET A 52 -7.80 -2.49 -0.35
N MET A 53 -8.09 -1.83 0.76
CA MET A 53 -9.37 -1.90 1.48
C MET A 53 -10.53 -1.39 0.62
N TYR A 54 -10.34 -0.26 -0.08
CA TYR A 54 -11.32 0.29 -1.01
C TYR A 54 -11.61 -0.68 -2.16
N GLY A 55 -10.57 -1.25 -2.77
CA GLY A 55 -10.72 -2.27 -3.82
C GLY A 55 -11.44 -3.53 -3.33
N ALA A 56 -11.20 -3.95 -2.08
CA ALA A 56 -11.88 -5.09 -1.47
C ALA A 56 -13.34 -4.80 -1.09
N LEU A 57 -13.64 -3.61 -0.57
CA LEU A 57 -15.00 -3.20 -0.21
C LEU A 57 -15.90 -3.08 -1.44
N ASN A 58 -15.40 -2.43 -2.50
CA ASN A 58 -16.11 -2.28 -3.77
C ASN A 58 -16.37 -3.65 -4.46
N ARG A 59 -15.57 -4.68 -4.13
CA ARG A 59 -15.83 -6.07 -4.55
C ARG A 59 -16.97 -6.73 -3.77
N ASN A 60 -17.13 -6.41 -2.49
CA ASN A 60 -18.14 -7.00 -1.61
C ASN A 60 -19.53 -6.37 -1.78
N GLU A 61 -19.61 -5.08 -2.09
CA GLU A 61 -20.89 -4.44 -2.41
C GLU A 61 -21.54 -5.05 -3.67
N ASP A 62 -20.73 -5.46 -4.66
CA ASP A 62 -21.21 -6.12 -5.88
C ASP A 62 -21.76 -7.53 -5.59
N LEU A 63 -21.12 -8.29 -4.70
CA LEU A 63 -21.57 -9.63 -4.25
C LEU A 63 -22.85 -9.61 -3.41
N LYS A 64 -23.25 -8.46 -2.86
CA LYS A 64 -24.47 -8.31 -2.04
C LYS A 64 -25.69 -7.90 -2.87
N ASN A 65 -25.48 -7.45 -4.10
CA ASN A 65 -26.52 -6.96 -5.00
C ASN A 65 -26.85 -7.95 -6.15
N ASP A 66 -26.27 -9.15 -6.11
CA ASP A 66 -26.53 -10.30 -7.01
C ASP A 66 -27.27 -11.40 -6.23
#